data_AF-A0A7Z9SD37-F1
#
_entry.id   AF-A0A7Z9SD37-F1
#
_cell.length_a   1.000
_cell.length_b   1.000
_cell.length_c   1.000
_cell.angle_alpha   90.00
_cell.angle_beta   90.00
_cell.angle_gamma   90.00
#
_symmetry.space_group_name_H-M   'P 1'
#
loop_
_entity.id
_entity.type
_entity.pdbx_description
1 polymer ?
#
loop_
_entity_poly.entity_id
_entity_poly.type
_entity_poly.pdbx_seq_one_letter_code
_entity_poly.pdbx_strand_id
1 'polypeptide(L)' 'MGKTFKTIDEAVIRFAGDSGDGMQLTGGRFTETTAIVGNDLSTLPDFPAEIRAPAGSLAGVSAFQIKFS' A
#
# COMPACT_ATOMS: atom_id res chain seq x y z
N MET A 1 -12.55 1.81 29.74
CA MET A 1 -13.31 1.68 28.48
C MET A 1 -12.60 0.63 27.63
N GLY A 2 -13.24 -0.51 27.31
CA GLY A 2 -12.62 -1.54 26.46
C GLY A 2 -12.59 -1.11 24.99
N LYS A 3 -11.62 -1.59 24.20
CA LYS A 3 -11.60 -1.37 22.75
C LYS A 3 -12.78 -2.10 22.09
N THR A 4 -13.54 -1.40 21.27
CA THR A 4 -14.60 -1.98 20.44
C THR A 4 -14.01 -2.45 19.12
N PHE A 5 -14.27 -3.69 18.73
CA PHE A 5 -13.87 -4.25 17.44
C PHE A 5 -15.07 -4.27 16.49
N LYS A 6 -14.81 -4.00 15.20
CA LYS A 6 -15.80 -4.11 14.12
C LYS A 6 -15.23 -5.00 13.02
N THR A 7 -16.03 -5.96 12.57
CA THR A 7 -15.75 -6.74 11.37
C THR A 7 -16.13 -5.93 10.13
N ILE A 8 -15.29 -5.98 9.10
CA ILE A 8 -15.52 -5.33 7.80
C ILE A 8 -15.40 -6.39 6.71
N ASP A 9 -16.21 -6.25 5.66
CA ASP A 9 -16.26 -7.20 4.54
C ASP A 9 -15.18 -6.92 3.48
N GLU A 10 -14.70 -5.67 3.40
CA GLU A 10 -13.63 -5.27 2.49
C GLU A 10 -12.79 -4.14 3.10
N ALA A 11 -11.53 -4.06 2.70
CA ALA A 11 -10.62 -3.00 3.10
C ALA A 11 -9.78 -2.51 1.93
N VAL A 12 -9.46 -1.22 1.95
CA VAL A 12 -8.47 -0.61 1.04
C VAL A 12 -7.36 -0.01 1.89
N ILE A 13 -6.11 -0.36 1.58
CA ILE A 13 -4.91 0.20 2.21
C ILE A 13 -4.04 0.82 1.14
N ARG A 14 -3.55 2.04 1.39
CA ARG A 14 -2.57 2.72 0.55
C ARG A 14 -1.30 2.99 1.36
N PHE A 15 -0.21 2.36 0.96
CA PHE A 15 1.13 2.68 1.44
C PHE A 15 1.65 3.84 0.61
N ALA A 16 2.09 4.93 1.24
CA ALA A 16 2.66 6.09 0.56
C ALA A 16 3.91 6.57 1.31
N GLY A 17 4.92 7.00 0.56
CA GLY A 17 6.22 7.43 1.10
C GLY A 17 7.15 7.91 -0.01
N ASP A 18 8.35 8.36 0.36
CA ASP A 18 9.34 8.83 -0.60
C ASP A 18 9.81 7.65 -1.47
N SER A 19 10.08 7.94 -2.75
CA SER A 19 10.61 6.95 -3.67
C SER A 19 11.94 6.42 -3.16
N GLY A 20 12.05 5.10 -3.02
CA GLY A 20 13.19 4.43 -2.39
C GLY A 20 12.90 3.90 -0.99
N ASP A 21 11.83 4.37 -0.32
CA ASP A 21 11.44 3.88 1.02
C ASP A 21 10.75 2.51 0.99
N GLY A 22 10.49 1.97 -0.20
CA GLY A 22 10.03 0.59 -0.37
C GLY A 22 8.51 0.40 -0.34
N MET A 23 7.70 1.39 -0.74
CA MET A 23 6.24 1.26 -0.80
C MET A 23 5.77 0.07 -1.65
N GLN A 24 6.49 -0.22 -2.73
CA GLN A 24 6.22 -1.33 -3.64
C GLN A 24 6.63 -2.66 -3.02
N LEU A 25 7.73 -2.69 -2.25
CA LEU A 25 8.15 -3.89 -1.51
C LEU A 25 7.15 -4.22 -0.40
N THR A 26 6.79 -3.23 0.41
CA THR A 26 5.78 -3.37 1.47
C THR A 26 4.45 -3.82 0.89
N GLY A 27 3.99 -3.13 -0.18
CA GLY A 27 2.78 -3.48 -0.90
C GLY A 27 2.80 -4.92 -1.44
N GLY A 28 3.88 -5.31 -2.12
CA GLY A 28 4.05 -6.66 -2.66
C GLY A 28 4.04 -7.75 -1.59
N ARG A 29 4.71 -7.53 -0.44
CA ARG A 29 4.68 -8.48 0.69
C ARG A 29 3.30 -8.58 1.33
N PHE A 30 2.58 -7.47 1.42
CA PHE A 30 1.21 -7.47 1.91
C PHE A 30 0.29 -8.24 0.94
N THR A 31 0.42 -8.00 -0.37
CA THR A 31 -0.31 -8.74 -1.42
C THR A 31 -0.04 -10.23 -1.37
N GLU A 32 1.23 -10.65 -1.29
CA GLU A 32 1.63 -12.07 -1.19
C GLU A 32 0.97 -12.73 0.03
N THR A 33 1.06 -12.08 1.20
CA THR A 33 0.44 -12.60 2.43
C THR A 33 -1.08 -12.67 2.29
N THR A 34 -1.71 -11.64 1.72
CA THR A 34 -3.16 -11.56 1.51
C THR A 34 -3.66 -12.68 0.59
N ALA A 35 -2.90 -13.02 -0.45
CA ALA A 35 -3.22 -14.15 -1.33
C ALA A 35 -3.06 -15.50 -0.61
N ILE A 36 -1.99 -15.67 0.19
CA ILE A 36 -1.72 -16.93 0.92
C ILE A 36 -2.84 -17.24 1.93
N VAL A 37 -3.42 -16.21 2.56
CA VAL A 37 -4.56 -16.40 3.49
C VAL A 37 -5.91 -16.58 2.78
N GLY A 38 -5.93 -16.53 1.45
CA GLY A 38 -7.10 -16.88 0.63
C GLY A 38 -8.07 -15.73 0.37
N ASN A 39 -7.67 -14.47 0.57
CA ASN A 39 -8.52 -13.32 0.27
C ASN A 39 -8.54 -13.03 -1.24
N ASP A 40 -9.68 -12.54 -1.71
CA ASP A 40 -9.73 -11.87 -3.00
C ASP A 40 -9.00 -10.53 -2.90
N LEU A 41 -8.24 -10.16 -3.95
CA LEU A 41 -7.46 -8.94 -3.92
C LEU A 41 -7.31 -8.26 -5.27
N SER A 42 -7.04 -6.96 -5.21
CA SER A 42 -6.65 -6.13 -6.35
C SER A 42 -5.61 -5.11 -5.92
N THR A 43 -4.63 -4.86 -6.79
CA THR A 43 -3.50 -3.96 -6.50
C THR A 43 -3.40 -2.83 -7.51
N LEU A 44 -2.97 -1.66 -7.05
CA LEU A 44 -2.67 -0.50 -7.88
C LEU A 44 -1.35 0.13 -7.41
N PRO A 45 -0.21 -0.21 -8.04
CA PRO A 45 1.05 0.48 -7.78
C PRO A 45 1.04 1.88 -8.39
N ASP A 46 1.69 2.82 -7.72
CA ASP A 46 1.83 4.21 -8.13
C ASP A 46 3.30 4.62 -8.02
N PHE A 47 3.88 5.02 -9.15
CA PHE A 47 5.29 5.36 -9.28
C PHE A 47 5.44 6.88 -9.40
N PRO A 48 6.51 7.45 -8.84
CA PRO A 48 6.72 8.89 -8.88
C PRO A 48 6.83 9.38 -10.32
N ALA A 49 6.38 10.62 -10.58
CA ALA A 49 6.48 11.24 -11.88
C ALA A 49 7.94 11.52 -12.30
N GLU A 50 8.85 11.63 -11.32
CA GLU A 50 10.26 11.91 -11.57
C GLU A 50 11.18 10.84 -10.96
N ILE A 51 12.14 10.38 -11.79
CA ILE A 51 13.16 9.39 -11.39
C ILE A 51 14.16 9.99 -10.37
N ARG A 52 14.33 11.31 -10.33
CA ARG A 52 15.25 12.03 -9.42
C ARG A 52 14.61 13.27 -8.80
N ALA A 53 13.42 13.11 -8.26
CA ALA A 53 12.77 14.16 -7.51
C ALA A 53 13.67 14.61 -6.31
N PRO A 54 13.71 15.90 -5.98
CA PRO A 54 14.33 16.36 -4.74
C PRO A 54 13.74 15.62 -3.53
N ALA A 55 14.58 15.26 -2.56
CA ALA A 55 14.14 14.55 -1.36
C ALA A 55 13.05 15.35 -0.60
N GLY A 56 12.00 14.66 -0.15
CA GLY A 56 10.85 15.27 0.52
C GLY A 56 9.94 16.10 -0.40
N SER A 57 10.06 16.00 -1.72
CA SER A 57 9.18 16.68 -2.66
C SER A 57 8.02 15.79 -3.12
N LEU A 58 6.88 16.41 -3.43
CA LEU A 58 5.68 15.70 -3.92
C LEU A 58 5.94 14.89 -5.20
N ALA A 59 6.85 15.36 -6.06
CA ALA A 59 7.20 14.65 -7.29
C ALA A 59 7.92 13.31 -7.04
N GLY A 60 8.50 13.15 -5.85
CA GLY A 60 9.21 11.94 -5.42
C GLY A 60 8.35 10.97 -4.63
N VAL A 61 7.08 11.30 -4.37
CA VAL A 61 6.18 10.42 -3.62
C VAL A 61 5.79 9.23 -4.50
N SER A 62 5.85 8.04 -3.91
CA SER A 62 5.35 6.81 -4.52
C SER A 62 4.29 6.17 -3.62
N ALA A 63 3.47 5.30 -4.19
CA ALA A 63 2.48 4.58 -3.41
C ALA A 63 2.21 3.16 -3.92
N PHE A 64 1.57 2.37 -3.08
CA PHE A 64 1.01 1.08 -3.44
C PHE A 64 -0.33 0.92 -2.75
N GLN A 65 -1.37 0.68 -3.53
CA GLN A 65 -2.70 0.43 -3.01
C GLN A 65 -3.08 -1.03 -3.17
N ILE A 66 -3.72 -1.59 -2.16
CA ILE A 66 -4.35 -2.91 -2.21
C ILE A 66 -5.78 -2.80 -1.70
N LYS A 67 -6.71 -3.44 -2.41
CA LYS A 67 -8.04 -3.77 -1.95
C LYS A 67 -8.08 -5.28 -1.69
N PHE A 68 -8.71 -5.69 -0.58
CA PHE A 68 -8.97 -7.10 -0.31
C PHE A 68 -10.26 -7.29 0.48
N SER A 69 -10.82 -8.50 0.40
CA SER A 69 -12.03 -8.96 1.06
C SER A 69 -11.89 -10.41 1.50
#